data_AF-A0A357IAU2-F1
#
_entry.id   AF-A0A357IAU2-F1
#
_cell.length_a   1.000
_cell.length_b   1.000
_cell.length_c   1.000
_cell.angle_alpha   90.00
_cell.angle_beta   90.00
_cell.angle_gamma   90.00
#
_symmetry.space_group_name_H-M   'P 1'
#
loop_
_entity.id
_entity.type
_entity.pdbx_description
1 polymer ?
#
loop_
_entity_poly.entity_id
_entity_poly.type
_entity_poly.pdbx_seq_one_letter_code
_entity_poly.pdbx_strand_id
1 'polypeptide(L)'
;MSAASRGGWRPLMPRSGSMPRAKGHFSVKAHRGKWVYLKFWQSWCPGCHSSGFPTLKKVTDALADEPLFVAAGLQTTFEGHQTNTADKVRKTQLRYELAIPMGHDPGQHNPGGYPHAMRSYRSGGTPWQVVI
;
A
#
# COMPACT_ATOMS: atom_id res chain seq x y z
N MET A 1 -34.53 4.28 -27.53
CA MET A 1 -33.45 3.36 -27.93
C MET A 1 -32.25 4.16 -28.43
N SER A 2 -31.05 3.71 -28.06
CA SER A 2 -29.73 4.02 -28.62
C SER A 2 -28.99 5.32 -28.23
N ALA A 3 -28.14 5.15 -27.21
CA ALA A 3 -26.70 5.46 -27.12
C ALA A 3 -26.08 6.68 -27.85
N ALA A 4 -25.36 7.49 -27.05
CA ALA A 4 -24.11 8.12 -27.47
C ALA A 4 -23.15 8.28 -26.28
N SER A 5 -22.01 7.61 -26.40
CA SER A 5 -20.76 7.70 -25.64
C SER A 5 -20.32 9.10 -25.24
N ARG A 6 -19.91 9.28 -23.97
CA ARG A 6 -18.83 10.19 -23.53
C ARG A 6 -18.19 9.52 -22.31
N GLY A 7 -17.03 8.87 -22.42
CA GLY A 7 -15.78 9.56 -22.73
C GLY A 7 -15.47 10.54 -21.60
N GLY A 8 -15.11 10.03 -20.42
CA GLY A 8 -14.94 10.83 -19.21
C GLY A 8 -13.68 10.43 -18.43
N TRP A 9 -12.55 11.01 -18.83
CA TRP A 9 -11.38 11.34 -18.00
C TRP A 9 -10.87 10.27 -17.01
N ARG A 10 -9.96 9.41 -17.49
CA ARG A 10 -8.97 8.78 -16.59
C ARG A 10 -8.13 9.91 -15.98
N PRO A 11 -7.94 9.96 -14.64
CA PRO A 11 -6.95 10.85 -14.05
C PRO A 11 -5.62 10.60 -14.75
N LEU A 12 -5.06 11.67 -15.34
CA LEU A 12 -3.74 11.64 -15.93
C LEU A 12 -2.76 11.28 -14.81
N MET A 13 -2.35 10.01 -14.77
CA MET A 13 -1.01 9.66 -14.31
C MET A 13 -0.07 10.72 -14.90
N PRO A 14 0.74 11.43 -14.10
CA PRO A 14 1.58 12.50 -14.62
C PRO A 14 2.41 11.96 -15.78
N ARG A 15 2.25 12.57 -16.97
CA ARG A 15 2.92 12.16 -18.22
C ARG A 15 4.45 12.26 -18.15
N SER A 16 5.02 12.71 -17.04
CA SER A 16 6.46 12.76 -16.78
C SER A 16 6.89 11.68 -15.77
N GLY A 17 7.24 10.50 -16.28
CA GLY A 17 8.37 9.63 -15.89
C GLY A 17 8.67 9.24 -14.43
N SER A 18 8.01 9.77 -13.40
CA SER A 18 8.22 9.35 -12.03
C SER A 18 6.98 9.64 -11.19
N MET A 19 6.39 8.58 -10.64
CA MET A 19 5.36 8.70 -9.62
C MET A 19 5.92 9.52 -8.45
N PRO A 20 5.31 10.65 -8.05
CA PRO A 20 5.84 11.44 -6.95
C PRO A 20 5.94 10.57 -5.69
N ARG A 21 7.09 10.64 -5.01
CA ARG A 21 7.21 10.05 -3.68
C ARG A 21 6.21 10.78 -2.80
N ALA A 22 5.22 10.07 -2.25
CA ALA A 22 4.38 10.63 -1.20
C ALA A 22 5.30 11.14 -0.08
N LYS A 23 5.39 12.47 0.08
CA LYS A 23 6.19 13.10 1.13
C LYS A 23 5.29 13.26 2.35
N GLY A 24 5.62 12.57 3.45
CA GLY A 24 4.93 12.75 4.73
C GLY A 24 4.76 11.46 5.52
N HIS A 25 4.58 11.62 6.83
CA HIS A 25 4.21 10.57 7.75
C HIS A 25 2.72 10.24 7.58
N PHE A 26 2.38 8.97 7.33
CA PHE A 26 0.98 8.54 7.29
C PHE A 26 0.47 8.31 8.71
N SER A 27 -0.69 8.86 9.04
CA SER A 27 -1.33 8.69 10.36
C SER A 27 -2.80 8.32 10.17
N VAL A 28 -3.21 7.18 10.73
CA VAL A 28 -4.63 6.79 10.77
C VAL A 28 -5.46 7.83 11.52
N LYS A 29 -4.93 8.38 12.63
CA LYS A 29 -5.61 9.41 13.43
C LYS A 29 -5.88 10.70 12.63
N ALA A 30 -4.96 11.07 11.73
CA ALA A 30 -5.13 12.25 10.87
C ALA A 30 -6.23 12.08 9.81
N HIS A 31 -6.68 10.85 9.57
CA HIS A 31 -7.72 10.50 8.59
C HIS A 31 -9.02 10.04 9.27
N ARG A 32 -9.32 10.51 10.49
CA ARG A 32 -10.63 10.25 11.11
C ARG A 32 -11.76 10.77 10.23
N GLY A 33 -12.84 9.99 10.11
CA GLY A 33 -13.97 10.30 9.23
C GLY A 33 -13.77 9.89 7.77
N LYS A 34 -12.64 9.22 7.45
CA LYS A 34 -12.35 8.64 6.13
C LYS A 34 -12.29 7.13 6.21
N TRP A 35 -12.54 6.46 5.10
CA TRP A 35 -12.30 5.03 4.94
C TRP A 35 -10.81 4.81 4.72
N VAL A 36 -10.17 4.09 5.63
CA VAL A 36 -8.71 3.87 5.58
C VAL A 36 -8.41 2.44 5.18
N TYR A 37 -7.84 2.25 4.00
CA TYR A 37 -7.37 0.94 3.52
C TYR A 37 -5.86 0.79 3.75
N LEU A 38 -5.47 -0.12 4.63
CA LEU A 38 -4.06 -0.43 4.91
C LEU A 38 -3.69 -1.79 4.34
N LYS A 39 -2.61 -1.84 3.57
CA LYS A 39 -2.01 -3.10 3.09
C LYS A 39 -0.69 -3.36 3.80
N PHE A 40 -0.54 -4.55 4.37
CA PHE A 40 0.70 -5.00 5.00
C PHE A 40 1.33 -6.15 4.20
N TRP A 41 2.64 -6.07 3.97
CA TRP A 41 3.32 -6.93 2.98
C TRP A 41 4.80 -7.14 3.29
N GLN A 42 5.40 -8.12 2.60
CA GLN A 42 6.85 -8.31 2.49
C GLN A 42 7.24 -8.35 1.02
N SER A 43 8.45 -7.86 0.72
CA SER A 43 8.97 -7.74 -0.65
C SER A 43 9.22 -9.06 -1.37
N TRP A 44 9.36 -10.16 -0.62
CA TRP A 44 9.55 -11.49 -1.17
C TRP A 44 8.29 -12.36 -1.14
N CYS A 45 7.20 -11.86 -0.54
CA CYS A 45 6.04 -12.70 -0.24
C CYS A 45 5.27 -13.01 -1.54
N PRO A 46 5.17 -14.28 -1.98
CA PRO A 46 4.51 -14.62 -3.23
C PRO A 46 3.04 -14.15 -3.27
N GLY A 47 2.31 -14.35 -2.17
CA GLY A 47 0.92 -13.89 -2.03
C GLY A 47 0.76 -12.37 -2.11
N CYS A 48 1.75 -11.60 -1.63
CA CYS A 48 1.74 -10.15 -1.81
C CYS A 48 1.78 -9.78 -3.29
N HIS A 49 2.57 -10.49 -4.10
CA HIS A 49 2.78 -10.20 -5.52
C HIS A 49 1.70 -10.76 -6.44
N SER A 50 1.21 -11.97 -6.18
CA SER A 50 0.26 -12.66 -7.06
C SER A 50 -1.16 -12.12 -6.94
N SER A 51 -1.61 -11.77 -5.74
CA SER A 51 -2.98 -11.29 -5.49
C SER A 51 -2.99 -9.95 -4.74
N GLY A 52 -2.11 -9.79 -3.76
CA GLY A 52 -2.19 -8.67 -2.83
C GLY A 52 -2.02 -7.29 -3.48
N PHE A 53 -0.97 -7.07 -4.28
CA PHE A 53 -0.74 -5.80 -4.97
C PHE A 53 -1.71 -5.57 -6.13
N PRO A 54 -2.02 -6.57 -6.97
CA PRO A 54 -3.08 -6.44 -7.96
C PRO A 54 -4.42 -6.00 -7.37
N THR A 55 -4.83 -6.56 -6.21
CA THR A 55 -6.05 -6.13 -5.52
C THR A 55 -5.96 -4.70 -5.03
N LEU A 56 -4.85 -4.32 -4.38
CA LEU A 56 -4.66 -2.94 -3.91
C LEU A 56 -4.75 -1.93 -5.06
N LYS A 57 -4.10 -2.22 -6.20
CA LYS A 57 -4.15 -1.36 -7.38
C LYS A 57 -5.57 -1.16 -7.89
N LYS A 58 -6.35 -2.25 -7.99
CA LYS A 58 -7.76 -2.19 -8.40
C LYS A 58 -8.60 -1.34 -7.45
N VAL A 59 -8.42 -1.49 -6.14
CA VAL A 59 -9.15 -0.71 -5.14
C VAL A 59 -8.79 0.77 -5.23
N THR A 60 -7.49 1.10 -5.30
CA THR A 60 -7.05 2.50 -5.38
C THR A 60 -7.45 3.18 -6.69
N ASP A 61 -7.46 2.44 -7.80
CA ASP A 61 -7.91 2.97 -9.09
C ASP A 61 -9.43 3.20 -9.08
N ALA A 62 -10.21 2.26 -8.53
CA ALA A 62 -11.67 2.36 -8.49
C ALA A 62 -12.19 3.47 -7.57
N LEU A 63 -11.41 3.83 -6.54
CA LEU A 63 -11.77 4.84 -5.53
C LEU A 63 -10.93 6.12 -5.66
N ALA A 64 -10.29 6.35 -6.81
CA ALA A 64 -9.40 7.50 -7.01
C ALA A 64 -10.11 8.85 -6.86
N ASP A 65 -11.40 8.91 -7.20
CA ASP A 65 -12.23 10.12 -7.14
C ASP A 65 -13.11 10.21 -5.87
N GLU A 66 -12.98 9.25 -4.94
CA GLU A 66 -13.74 9.23 -3.68
C GLU A 66 -13.02 10.05 -2.59
N PRO A 67 -13.52 11.24 -2.20
CA PRO A 67 -12.81 12.14 -1.28
C PRO A 67 -12.62 11.58 0.15
N LEU A 68 -13.48 10.62 0.55
CA LEU A 68 -13.40 9.95 1.84
C LEU A 68 -12.48 8.72 1.82
N PHE A 69 -11.98 8.28 0.68
CA PHE A 69 -11.10 7.13 0.60
C PHE A 69 -9.63 7.53 0.74
N VAL A 70 -8.89 6.81 1.60
CA VAL A 70 -7.44 6.90 1.67
C VAL A 70 -6.82 5.51 1.82
N ALA A 71 -5.67 5.31 1.18
CA ALA A 71 -4.95 4.06 1.25
C ALA A 71 -3.47 4.27 1.58
N ALA A 72 -2.87 3.27 2.24
CA ALA A 72 -1.44 3.21 2.47
C ALA A 72 -0.91 1.76 2.48
N GLY A 73 0.37 1.60 2.16
CA GLY A 73 1.07 0.33 2.25
C GLY A 73 2.16 0.33 3.32
N LEU A 74 2.36 -0.78 4.01
CA LEU A 74 3.43 -0.91 5.01
C LEU A 74 4.17 -2.24 4.85
N GLN A 75 5.47 -2.17 4.58
CA GLN A 75 6.32 -3.36 4.53
C GLN A 75 6.63 -3.79 5.96
N THR A 76 6.06 -4.90 6.41
CA THR A 76 6.25 -5.45 7.77
C THR A 76 7.31 -6.53 7.74
N THR A 77 8.52 -6.18 8.18
CA THR A 77 9.68 -7.07 8.06
C THR A 77 9.89 -7.88 9.34
N PHE A 78 9.25 -9.05 9.44
CA PHE A 78 9.41 -10.00 10.55
C PHE A 78 10.38 -11.14 10.26
N GLU A 79 10.83 -11.28 9.01
CA GLU A 79 11.81 -12.28 8.55
C GLU A 79 12.50 -11.79 7.28
N GLY A 80 13.59 -12.46 6.89
CA GLY A 80 14.30 -12.16 5.64
C GLY A 80 14.80 -10.71 5.59
N HIS A 81 15.29 -10.16 6.71
CA HIS A 81 15.65 -8.73 6.85
C HIS A 81 16.62 -8.23 5.77
N GLN A 82 17.51 -9.10 5.28
CA GLN A 82 18.46 -8.77 4.21
C GLN A 82 17.79 -8.61 2.83
N THR A 83 16.61 -9.20 2.63
CA THR A 83 15.83 -9.09 1.39
C THR A 83 14.75 -8.02 1.52
N ASN A 84 14.08 -7.96 2.67
CA ASN A 84 12.99 -7.04 3.01
C ASN A 84 13.53 -5.69 3.51
N THR A 85 14.42 -5.08 2.73
CA THR A 85 15.07 -3.80 3.02
C THR A 85 14.18 -2.60 2.69
N ALA A 86 14.52 -1.42 3.23
CA ALA A 86 13.73 -0.20 3.05
C ALA A 86 13.63 0.25 1.58
N ASP A 87 14.64 0.00 0.74
CA ASP A 87 14.62 0.36 -0.68
C ASP A 87 13.55 -0.40 -1.47
N LYS A 88 13.13 -1.58 -0.99
CA LYS A 88 12.07 -2.38 -1.61
C LYS A 88 10.72 -1.67 -1.57
N VAL A 89 10.48 -0.79 -0.59
CA VAL A 89 9.24 0.00 -0.52
C VAL A 89 9.04 0.79 -1.80
N ARG A 90 10.06 1.58 -2.21
CA ARG A 90 9.96 2.40 -3.41
C ARG A 90 9.97 1.57 -4.69
N LYS A 91 10.79 0.53 -4.76
CA LYS A 91 10.83 -0.39 -5.93
C LYS A 91 9.47 -1.03 -6.17
N THR A 92 8.82 -1.51 -5.11
CA THR A 92 7.51 -2.14 -5.19
C THR A 92 6.40 -1.14 -5.51
N GLN A 93 6.43 0.04 -4.89
CA GLN A 93 5.50 1.14 -5.19
C GLN A 93 5.51 1.47 -6.69
N LEU A 94 6.69 1.59 -7.29
CA LEU A 94 6.87 1.86 -8.73
C LEU A 94 6.41 0.68 -9.58
N ARG A 95 6.80 -0.55 -9.22
CA ARG A 95 6.45 -1.77 -9.98
C ARG A 95 4.95 -1.94 -10.18
N TYR A 96 4.15 -1.56 -9.19
CA TYR A 96 2.69 -1.71 -9.21
C TYR A 96 1.94 -0.41 -9.47
N GLU A 97 2.67 0.67 -9.78
CA GLU A 97 2.08 1.99 -10.03
C GLU A 97 1.14 2.46 -8.92
N LEU A 98 1.57 2.29 -7.66
CA LEU A 98 0.77 2.61 -6.48
C LEU A 98 1.01 4.05 -6.01
N ALA A 99 0.15 4.97 -6.44
CA ALA A 99 0.20 6.40 -6.09
C ALA A 99 -0.27 6.70 -4.65
N ILE A 100 0.10 5.86 -3.68
CA ILE A 100 -0.27 5.96 -2.27
C ILE A 100 0.98 6.04 -1.39
N PRO A 101 0.91 6.59 -0.16
CA PRO A 101 1.99 6.49 0.81
C PRO A 101 2.36 5.03 1.11
N MET A 102 3.66 4.74 1.11
CA MET A 102 4.18 3.44 1.53
C MET A 102 5.35 3.59 2.51
N GLY A 103 5.35 2.78 3.57
CA GLY A 103 6.36 2.80 4.62
C GLY A 103 7.07 1.46 4.82
N HIS A 104 8.12 1.49 5.64
CA HIS A 104 8.85 0.32 6.13
C HIS A 104 8.73 0.24 7.65
N ASP A 105 8.28 -0.91 8.15
CA ASP A 105 8.22 -1.23 9.57
C ASP A 105 9.20 -2.39 9.82
N PRO A 106 10.47 -2.08 10.15
CA PRO A 106 11.47 -3.10 10.40
C PRO A 106 11.25 -3.71 11.78
N GLY A 107 11.03 -5.02 11.82
CA GLY A 107 11.26 -5.82 13.02
C GLY A 107 12.75 -5.88 13.38
N GLN A 108 13.04 -6.46 14.54
CA GLN A 108 14.38 -6.74 15.01
C GLN A 108 14.81 -8.16 14.64
N HIS A 109 16.12 -8.37 14.49
CA HIS A 109 16.70 -9.67 14.18
C HIS A 109 16.88 -10.52 15.45
N ASN A 110 15.80 -10.74 16.19
CA ASN A 110 15.75 -11.55 17.41
C ASN A 110 14.37 -12.22 17.59
N PRO A 111 14.27 -13.28 18.41
CA PRO A 111 12.98 -13.86 18.76
C PRO A 111 12.05 -12.81 19.37
N GLY A 112 10.83 -12.71 18.84
CA GLY A 112 9.86 -11.69 19.29
C GLY A 112 10.06 -10.29 18.69
N GLY A 113 11.07 -10.10 17.84
CA GLY A 113 11.37 -8.87 17.11
C GLY A 113 10.39 -8.51 16.01
N TYR A 114 9.09 -8.74 16.19
CA TYR A 114 8.08 -8.44 15.17
C TYR A 114 7.99 -6.94 14.88
N PRO A 115 7.63 -6.51 13.66
CA PRO A 115 7.28 -5.14 13.31
C PRO A 115 6.24 -4.53 14.25
N HIS A 116 6.30 -3.21 14.48
CA HIS A 116 5.39 -2.52 15.40
C HIS A 116 3.92 -2.77 15.04
N ALA A 117 3.57 -2.63 13.77
CA ALA A 117 2.21 -2.85 13.28
C ALA A 117 1.73 -4.29 13.53
N MET A 118 2.59 -5.30 13.37
CA MET A 118 2.20 -6.68 13.65
C MET A 118 1.88 -6.90 15.13
N ARG A 119 2.65 -6.27 16.04
CA ARG A 119 2.36 -6.31 17.48
C ARG A 119 1.06 -5.58 17.81
N SER A 120 0.84 -4.39 17.24
CA SER A 120 -0.37 -3.59 17.50
C SER A 120 -1.65 -4.23 16.96
N TYR A 121 -1.60 -4.86 15.79
CA TYR A 121 -2.74 -5.53 15.17
C TYR A 121 -2.83 -7.03 15.46
N ARG A 122 -1.87 -7.58 16.24
CA ARG A 122 -1.78 -9.00 16.61
C ARG A 122 -1.84 -9.93 15.40
N SER A 123 -1.05 -9.62 14.38
CA SER A 123 -0.96 -10.40 13.13
C SER A 123 0.30 -11.26 13.07
N GLY A 124 0.31 -12.30 12.21
CA GLY A 124 1.36 -13.33 12.18
C GLY A 124 1.86 -13.74 10.78
N GLY A 125 1.65 -12.90 9.75
CA GLY A 125 2.10 -13.22 8.39
C GLY A 125 1.87 -12.09 7.40
N THR A 126 2.06 -12.35 6.10
CA THR A 126 1.70 -11.45 4.99
C THR A 126 1.21 -12.23 3.76
N PRO A 127 0.36 -11.64 2.89
CA PRO A 127 -0.26 -10.32 3.01
C PRO A 127 -1.42 -10.29 4.01
N TRP A 128 -1.75 -9.11 4.51
CA TRP A 128 -3.01 -8.83 5.19
C TRP A 128 -3.44 -7.38 4.94
N GLN A 129 -4.71 -7.09 5.20
CA GLN A 129 -5.26 -5.74 5.08
C GLN A 129 -6.17 -5.40 6.26
N VAL A 130 -6.29 -4.10 6.52
CA VAL A 130 -7.23 -3.54 7.49
C VAL A 130 -8.03 -2.45 6.78
N VAL A 131 -9.34 -2.44 7.02
CA VAL A 131 -10.24 -1.37 6.63
C VAL A 131 -10.81 -0.77 7.90
N ILE A 132 -10.69 0.56 8.06
CA ILE A 132 -11.16 1.35 9.21
C ILE A 132 -12.19 2.36 8.71
#